data_AF-A0A368GJZ1-F1
#
_entry.id   AF-A0A368GJZ1-F1
#
_cell.length_a   1.000
_cell.length_b   1.000
_cell.length_c   1.000
_cell.angle_alpha   90.00
_cell.angle_beta   90.00
_cell.angle_gamma   90.00
#
_symmetry.space_group_name_H-M   'P 1'
#
loop_
_entity.id
_entity.type
_entity.pdbx_description
1 polymer ?
#
loop_
_entity_poly.entity_id
_entity_poly.type
_entity_poly.pdbx_seq_one_letter_code
_entity_poly.pdbx_strand_id
1 'polypeptide(L)'
;MYTLIFSVGLPYSAKQQEELRNESLLHGDVLQANYFDSYRNLTYKQLAELRYIASSCYNVKALLKLDDDVGWNVTKTAHFINANLTTNEIYCARRITEEEWSLPKYPTHCAGLMYIASPATIRRMLDVVHLQRFFWIDDVFITGVLTDASNVTVKRFGGVNEKRKKRRDRETFFYLNKEDIMYWFLNYNQNVL
;
A
#
# COMPACT_ATOMS: atom_id res chain seq x y z
N MET A 1 17.77 5.40 2.85
CA MET A 1 16.87 5.98 3.87
C MET A 1 15.41 5.64 3.54
N TYR A 2 14.50 5.66 4.51
CA TYR A 2 13.05 5.64 4.26
C TYR A 2 12.33 6.71 5.10
N THR A 3 11.11 7.05 4.68
CA THR A 3 10.16 7.93 5.37
C THR A 3 8.85 7.19 5.52
N LEU A 4 8.29 7.16 6.72
CA LEU A 4 6.99 6.59 7.05
C LEU A 4 5.94 7.71 7.00
N ILE A 5 4.71 7.41 6.55
CA ILE A 5 3.57 8.32 6.57
C ILE A 5 2.28 7.51 6.87
N PHE A 6 1.44 7.98 7.77
CA PHE A 6 0.12 7.42 8.07
C PHE A 6 -0.92 7.95 7.09
N SER A 7 -1.88 7.13 6.64
CA SER A 7 -3.02 7.65 5.86
C SER A 7 -4.35 7.44 6.56
N VAL A 8 -5.06 8.55 6.73
CA VAL A 8 -6.29 8.63 7.52
C VAL A 8 -7.34 9.50 6.84
N GLY A 9 -8.59 9.18 7.09
CA GLY A 9 -9.74 9.99 6.69
C GLY A 9 -10.11 11.05 7.71
N LEU A 10 -11.30 11.61 7.56
CA LEU A 10 -12.03 12.31 8.60
C LEU A 10 -12.59 11.30 9.61
N PRO A 11 -12.38 11.49 10.93
CA PRO A 11 -13.05 10.69 11.95
C PRO A 11 -14.50 11.17 12.15
N TYR A 12 -15.29 10.36 12.86
CA TYR A 12 -16.71 10.64 13.11
C TYR A 12 -16.98 11.64 14.24
N SER A 13 -15.97 12.10 14.98
CA SER A 13 -16.13 13.06 16.08
C SER A 13 -15.08 14.17 16.07
N ALA A 14 -15.49 15.36 16.52
CA ALA A 14 -14.59 16.51 16.67
C ALA A 14 -13.45 16.23 17.67
N LYS A 15 -13.71 15.41 18.71
CA LYS A 15 -12.67 14.98 19.67
C LYS A 15 -11.56 14.21 18.96
N GLN A 16 -11.89 13.21 18.16
CA GLN A 16 -10.89 12.43 17.40
C GLN A 16 -10.17 13.28 16.35
N GLN A 17 -10.84 14.27 15.75
CA GLN A 17 -10.20 15.20 14.82
C GLN A 17 -9.17 16.11 15.52
N GLU A 18 -9.42 16.50 16.77
CA GLU A 18 -8.47 17.25 17.59
C GLU A 18 -7.33 16.36 18.11
N GLU A 19 -7.62 15.12 18.50
CA GLU A 19 -6.59 14.13 18.87
C GLU A 19 -5.62 13.88 17.70
N LEU A 20 -6.15 13.65 16.49
CA LEU A 20 -5.37 13.52 15.25
C LEU A 20 -4.63 14.81 14.88
N ARG A 21 -5.20 15.99 15.14
CA ARG A 21 -4.52 17.28 14.92
C ARG A 21 -3.27 17.41 15.80
N ASN A 22 -3.37 17.03 17.06
CA ASN A 22 -2.24 17.14 18.01
C ASN A 22 -1.17 16.09 17.75
N GLU A 23 -1.56 14.88 17.34
CA GLU A 23 -0.65 13.82 16.91
C GLU A 23 0.11 14.22 15.61
N SER A 24 -0.62 14.73 14.61
CA SER A 24 -0.03 15.29 13.38
C SER A 24 0.94 16.46 13.64
N LEU A 25 0.66 17.32 14.63
CA LEU A 25 1.55 18.41 15.05
C LEU A 25 2.81 17.91 15.80
N LEU A 26 2.77 16.72 16.40
CA LEU A 26 3.88 16.13 17.15
C LEU A 26 4.84 15.33 16.25
N HIS A 27 4.31 14.59 15.27
CA HIS A 27 5.10 13.66 14.45
C HIS A 27 5.31 14.14 13.00
N GLY A 28 4.38 14.90 12.42
CA GLY A 28 4.52 15.51 11.09
C GLY A 28 4.41 14.54 9.91
N ASP A 29 4.04 13.28 10.15
CA ASP A 29 3.97 12.19 9.18
C ASP A 29 2.54 11.69 8.90
N VAL A 30 1.54 12.58 9.01
CA VAL A 30 0.12 12.28 8.72
C VAL A 30 -0.29 12.81 7.35
N LEU A 31 -0.81 11.93 6.50
CA LEU A 31 -1.59 12.26 5.31
C LEU A 31 -3.09 12.10 5.62
N GLN A 32 -3.72 13.15 6.15
CA GLN A 32 -5.18 13.21 6.27
C GLN A 32 -5.84 13.62 4.95
N ALA A 33 -6.91 12.94 4.57
CA ALA A 33 -7.66 13.21 3.34
C ALA A 33 -9.19 13.24 3.55
N ASN A 34 -9.89 13.91 2.64
CA ASN A 34 -11.31 14.24 2.77
C ASN A 34 -12.26 13.11 2.34
N TYR A 35 -12.31 12.05 3.16
CA TYR A 35 -13.31 10.98 3.14
C TYR A 35 -13.52 10.49 4.58
N PHE A 36 -14.69 9.96 4.96
CA PHE A 36 -14.86 9.38 6.31
C PHE A 36 -14.05 8.08 6.45
N ASP A 37 -13.19 7.99 7.46
CA ASP A 37 -12.35 6.80 7.62
C ASP A 37 -13.18 5.59 8.05
N SER A 38 -13.18 4.56 7.21
CA SER A 38 -13.96 3.34 7.41
C SER A 38 -13.52 2.26 6.41
N TYR A 39 -13.75 1.00 6.78
CA TYR A 39 -13.48 -0.16 5.91
C TYR A 39 -14.18 -0.09 4.53
N ARG A 40 -15.27 0.68 4.40
CA ARG A 40 -15.99 0.86 3.13
C ARG A 40 -15.35 1.90 2.20
N ASN A 41 -14.44 2.72 2.72
CA ASN A 41 -13.80 3.84 2.03
C ASN A 41 -12.29 3.63 1.79
N LEU A 42 -11.75 2.42 1.99
CA LEU A 42 -10.32 2.14 1.80
C LEU A 42 -9.84 2.44 0.38
N THR A 43 -10.68 2.27 -0.65
CA THR A 43 -10.33 2.69 -2.01
C THR A 43 -10.11 4.20 -2.12
N TYR A 44 -10.83 5.02 -1.35
CA TYR A 44 -10.58 6.47 -1.28
C TYR A 44 -9.31 6.80 -0.50
N LYS A 45 -9.01 6.05 0.57
CA LYS A 45 -7.72 6.11 1.28
C LYS A 45 -6.55 5.85 0.33
N GLN A 46 -6.57 4.71 -0.35
CA GLN A 46 -5.49 4.35 -1.26
C GLN A 46 -5.39 5.27 -2.49
N LEU A 47 -6.51 5.73 -3.04
CA LEU A 47 -6.46 6.76 -4.09
C LEU A 47 -5.89 8.10 -3.59
N ALA A 48 -6.01 8.44 -2.30
CA ALA A 48 -5.36 9.61 -1.72
C ALA A 48 -3.84 9.38 -1.53
N GLU A 49 -3.43 8.23 -0.99
CA GLU A 49 -2.03 7.80 -0.88
C GLU A 49 -1.33 7.87 -2.25
N LEU A 50 -1.89 7.18 -3.25
CA LEU A 50 -1.32 7.13 -4.59
C LEU A 50 -1.23 8.51 -5.25
N ARG A 51 -2.26 9.35 -5.12
CA ARG A 51 -2.24 10.72 -5.64
C ARG A 51 -1.17 11.58 -4.99
N TYR A 52 -1.05 11.52 -3.66
CA TYR A 52 0.00 12.24 -2.93
C TYR A 52 1.41 11.82 -3.39
N ILE A 53 1.66 10.52 -3.54
CA ILE A 53 2.93 10.04 -4.11
C ILE A 53 3.15 10.57 -5.52
N ALA A 54 2.13 10.55 -6.37
CA ALA A 54 2.24 11.01 -7.75
C ALA A 54 2.49 12.52 -7.88
N SER A 55 1.87 13.36 -7.05
CA SER A 55 1.95 14.83 -7.09
C SER A 55 3.08 15.44 -6.27
N SER A 56 3.50 14.77 -5.20
CA SER A 56 4.34 15.37 -4.15
C SER A 56 5.69 14.65 -3.98
N CYS A 57 5.83 13.41 -4.47
CA CYS A 57 7.06 12.64 -4.35
C CYS A 57 7.79 12.49 -5.69
N TYR A 58 8.80 13.35 -5.89
CA TYR A 58 9.59 13.44 -7.13
C TYR A 58 10.81 12.50 -7.16
N ASN A 59 11.50 12.34 -6.02
CA ASN A 59 12.80 11.65 -5.93
C ASN A 59 12.76 10.28 -5.23
N VAL A 60 11.57 9.73 -5.00
CA VAL A 60 11.38 8.44 -4.30
C VAL A 60 11.52 7.28 -5.30
N LYS A 61 12.25 6.21 -4.92
CA LYS A 61 12.49 5.07 -5.83
C LYS A 61 11.32 4.09 -5.87
N ALA A 62 10.64 3.93 -4.73
CA ALA A 62 9.54 3.00 -4.56
C ALA A 62 8.53 3.56 -3.57
N LEU A 63 7.26 3.28 -3.83
CA LEU A 63 6.21 3.24 -2.82
C LEU A 63 6.14 1.81 -2.26
N LEU A 64 5.99 1.70 -0.94
CA LEU A 64 5.57 0.50 -0.23
C LEU A 64 4.29 0.81 0.55
N LYS A 65 3.19 0.09 0.28
CA LYS A 65 2.00 0.06 1.15
C LYS A 65 2.14 -1.09 2.15
N LEU A 66 1.76 -0.85 3.41
CA LEU A 66 1.58 -1.87 4.44
C LEU A 66 0.22 -1.64 5.14
N ASP A 67 -0.48 -2.71 5.53
CA ASP A 67 -1.44 -2.61 6.64
C ASP A 67 -0.68 -2.52 7.98
N ASP A 68 -1.28 -1.97 9.03
CA ASP A 68 -0.58 -1.76 10.31
C ASP A 68 -0.21 -3.06 11.05
N ASP A 69 -1.02 -4.11 10.90
CA ASP A 69 -0.71 -5.43 11.44
C ASP A 69 0.46 -6.14 10.72
N VAL A 70 1.02 -5.54 9.65
CA VAL A 70 2.08 -6.09 8.79
C VAL A 70 3.47 -5.49 9.10
N GLY A 71 4.20 -6.15 10.01
CA GLY A 71 5.62 -5.87 10.21
C GLY A 71 6.47 -6.34 9.03
N TRP A 72 7.55 -5.61 8.69
CA TRP A 72 8.37 -5.83 7.48
C TRP A 72 9.88 -5.86 7.73
N ASN A 73 10.64 -6.55 6.87
CA ASN A 73 12.10 -6.57 6.90
C ASN A 73 12.70 -5.46 6.00
N VAL A 74 13.03 -4.31 6.61
CA VAL A 74 13.56 -3.12 5.93
C VAL A 74 14.73 -3.45 4.99
N THR A 75 15.77 -4.15 5.50
CA THR A 75 17.01 -4.41 4.75
C THR A 75 16.77 -5.29 3.53
N LYS A 76 16.00 -6.38 3.68
CA LYS A 76 15.67 -7.26 2.56
C LYS A 76 14.77 -6.56 1.54
N THR A 77 13.83 -5.73 2.00
CA THR A 77 12.94 -4.97 1.12
C THR A 77 13.70 -3.91 0.31
N ALA A 78 14.64 -3.20 0.94
CA ALA A 78 15.53 -2.28 0.23
C ALA A 78 16.42 -2.99 -0.80
N HIS A 79 16.96 -4.18 -0.48
CA HIS A 79 17.67 -5.01 -1.46
C HIS A 79 16.76 -5.44 -2.62
N PHE A 80 15.53 -5.87 -2.33
CA PHE A 80 14.57 -6.27 -3.36
C PHE A 80 14.25 -5.10 -4.31
N ILE A 81 13.90 -3.93 -3.75
CA ILE A 81 13.66 -2.67 -4.50
C ILE A 81 14.86 -2.30 -5.37
N ASN A 82 16.08 -2.43 -4.84
CA ASN A 82 17.28 -2.02 -5.56
C ASN A 82 17.69 -2.97 -6.70
N ALA A 83 17.30 -4.24 -6.65
CA ALA A 83 17.68 -5.25 -7.64
C ALA A 83 16.56 -5.67 -8.62
N ASN A 84 15.27 -5.51 -8.25
CA ASN A 84 14.14 -6.11 -9.00
C ASN A 84 13.03 -5.14 -9.40
N LEU A 85 12.95 -3.93 -8.83
CA LEU A 85 11.82 -3.03 -9.09
C LEU A 85 11.90 -2.44 -10.50
N THR A 86 10.90 -2.72 -11.33
CA THR A 86 10.74 -2.17 -12.67
C THR A 86 9.66 -1.08 -12.69
N THR A 87 9.51 -0.40 -13.84
CA THR A 87 8.57 0.71 -14.02
C THR A 87 7.16 0.31 -14.49
N ASN A 88 6.89 -0.99 -14.72
CA ASN A 88 5.59 -1.49 -15.21
C ASN A 88 4.97 -2.62 -14.37
N GLU A 89 5.38 -2.75 -13.12
CA GLU A 89 5.02 -3.90 -12.29
C GLU A 89 4.66 -3.47 -10.87
N ILE A 90 3.81 -4.27 -10.25
CA ILE A 90 3.45 -4.22 -8.83
C ILE A 90 3.81 -5.56 -8.19
N TYR A 91 4.46 -5.51 -7.03
CA TYR A 91 5.01 -6.67 -6.34
C TYR A 91 4.38 -6.85 -4.97
N CYS A 92 3.68 -7.96 -4.74
CA CYS A 92 2.93 -8.19 -3.50
C CYS A 92 3.11 -9.60 -2.93
N ALA A 93 2.73 -9.75 -1.66
CA ALA A 93 3.04 -10.94 -0.87
C ALA A 93 2.27 -12.19 -1.35
N ARG A 94 0.98 -12.00 -1.66
CA ARG A 94 0.09 -13.01 -2.20
C ARG A 94 -0.70 -12.39 -3.35
N ARG A 95 -0.53 -12.94 -4.55
CA ARG A 95 -1.35 -12.62 -5.72
C ARG A 95 -2.50 -13.63 -5.78
N ILE A 96 -3.73 -13.14 -5.86
CA ILE A 96 -4.95 -13.92 -6.05
C ILE A 96 -5.23 -14.01 -7.55
N THR A 97 -5.32 -15.23 -8.10
CA THR A 97 -5.68 -15.45 -9.51
C THR A 97 -7.14 -15.82 -9.68
N GLU A 98 -7.60 -15.88 -10.93
CA GLU A 98 -8.99 -16.22 -11.27
C GLU A 98 -9.37 -17.65 -10.85
N GLU A 99 -8.41 -18.58 -10.78
CA GLU A 99 -8.66 -19.96 -10.33
C GLU A 99 -8.90 -20.06 -8.81
N GLU A 100 -8.50 -19.05 -8.04
CA GLU A 100 -8.61 -19.04 -6.57
C GLU A 100 -9.93 -18.41 -6.06
N TRP A 101 -10.83 -17.96 -6.94
CA TRP A 101 -12.06 -17.24 -6.56
C TRP A 101 -13.31 -17.65 -7.36
N SER A 102 -14.30 -18.24 -6.67
CA SER A 102 -15.49 -18.87 -7.27
C SER A 102 -16.77 -18.02 -7.26
N LEU A 103 -16.64 -16.70 -7.13
CA LEU A 103 -17.72 -15.71 -7.05
C LEU A 103 -17.53 -14.63 -8.13
N PRO A 104 -18.51 -13.73 -8.44
CA PRO A 104 -18.50 -12.93 -9.66
C PRO A 104 -17.16 -12.19 -9.87
N LYS A 105 -16.62 -12.40 -11.07
CA LYS A 105 -15.17 -12.45 -11.33
C LYS A 105 -14.47 -11.13 -11.00
N TYR A 106 -13.51 -11.18 -10.08
CA TYR A 106 -12.53 -10.12 -9.88
C TYR A 106 -11.31 -10.36 -10.79
N PRO A 107 -10.63 -9.30 -11.29
CA PRO A 107 -9.35 -9.44 -11.98
C PRO A 107 -8.27 -10.02 -11.04
N THR A 108 -7.17 -10.50 -11.62
CA THR A 108 -5.99 -10.93 -10.83
C THR A 108 -5.44 -9.75 -10.03
N HIS A 109 -5.33 -9.89 -8.71
CA HIS A 109 -5.00 -8.79 -7.79
C HIS A 109 -4.08 -9.25 -6.63
N CYS A 110 -3.64 -8.31 -5.82
CA CYS A 110 -2.90 -8.57 -4.58
C CYS A 110 -3.84 -8.68 -3.39
N ALA A 111 -3.52 -9.54 -2.42
CA ALA A 111 -4.12 -9.47 -1.09
C ALA A 111 -3.46 -8.32 -0.29
N GLY A 112 -4.29 -7.49 0.35
CA GLY A 112 -3.97 -6.12 0.75
C GLY A 112 -2.81 -5.86 1.69
N LEU A 113 -2.34 -6.90 2.39
CA LEU A 113 -1.29 -6.85 3.40
C LEU A 113 -0.14 -5.90 3.02
N MET A 114 0.36 -6.02 1.79
CA MET A 114 1.36 -5.10 1.26
C MET A 114 1.53 -5.19 -0.26
N TYR A 115 2.04 -4.10 -0.86
CA TYR A 115 2.62 -4.11 -2.20
C TYR A 115 3.75 -3.08 -2.35
N ILE A 116 4.63 -3.31 -3.32
CA ILE A 116 5.71 -2.41 -3.77
C ILE A 116 5.44 -2.02 -5.22
N ALA A 117 5.56 -0.73 -5.53
CA ALA A 117 5.44 -0.20 -6.88
C ALA A 117 6.40 0.98 -7.12
N SER A 118 6.77 1.22 -8.38
CA SER A 118 7.49 2.46 -8.73
C SER A 118 6.52 3.63 -8.88
N PRO A 119 6.92 4.90 -8.67
CA PRO A 119 6.07 6.06 -8.95
C PRO A 119 5.65 6.16 -10.42
N ALA A 120 6.43 5.62 -11.35
CA ALA A 120 6.05 5.51 -12.76
C ALA A 120 4.88 4.53 -12.96
N THR A 121 4.88 3.40 -12.25
CA THR A 121 3.75 2.46 -12.20
C THR A 121 2.50 3.16 -11.65
N ILE A 122 2.64 3.84 -10.50
CA ILE A 122 1.52 4.52 -9.83
C ILE A 122 0.89 5.61 -10.71
N ARG A 123 1.70 6.42 -11.43
CA ARG A 123 1.16 7.45 -12.33
C ARG A 123 0.27 6.85 -13.42
N ARG A 124 0.72 5.82 -14.14
CA ARG A 124 -0.12 5.15 -15.16
C ARG A 124 -1.37 4.47 -14.61
N MET A 125 -1.30 3.93 -13.40
CA MET A 125 -2.49 3.40 -12.70
C MET A 125 -3.49 4.51 -12.35
N LEU A 126 -3.02 5.71 -11.99
CA LEU A 126 -3.87 6.87 -11.71
C LEU A 126 -4.48 7.48 -12.97
N ASP A 127 -3.73 7.51 -14.08
CA ASP A 127 -4.17 8.05 -15.37
C ASP A 127 -5.49 7.39 -15.83
N VAL A 128 -5.66 6.08 -15.59
CA VAL A 128 -6.85 5.33 -15.99
C VAL A 128 -8.01 5.36 -14.98
N VAL A 129 -7.82 5.86 -13.75
CA VAL A 129 -8.85 5.82 -12.67
C VAL A 129 -10.18 6.42 -13.11
N HIS A 130 -10.14 7.54 -13.83
CA HIS A 130 -11.34 8.28 -14.24
C HIS A 130 -12.17 7.56 -15.33
N LEU A 131 -11.61 6.52 -15.95
CA LEU A 131 -12.28 5.66 -16.93
C LEU A 131 -12.93 4.43 -16.27
N GLN A 132 -12.60 4.13 -15.01
CA GLN A 132 -13.07 2.92 -14.33
C GLN A 132 -14.29 3.18 -13.45
N ARG A 133 -15.21 2.21 -13.42
CA ARG A 133 -16.31 2.19 -12.44
C ARG A 133 -15.72 1.94 -11.05
N PHE A 134 -15.88 2.90 -10.14
CA PHE A 134 -15.44 2.78 -8.75
C PHE A 134 -15.92 1.47 -8.11
N PHE A 135 -15.00 0.79 -7.42
CA PHE A 135 -15.28 -0.38 -6.61
C PHE A 135 -14.65 -0.21 -5.23
N TRP A 136 -15.35 -0.66 -4.18
CA TRP A 136 -15.08 -0.27 -2.79
C TRP A 136 -14.04 -1.13 -2.05
N ILE A 137 -13.63 -2.26 -2.65
CA ILE A 137 -12.52 -3.07 -2.16
C ILE A 137 -11.26 -2.50 -2.80
N ASP A 138 -10.38 -1.92 -1.99
CA ASP A 138 -9.11 -1.33 -2.38
C ASP A 138 -8.22 -2.34 -3.10
N ASP A 139 -8.00 -3.53 -2.53
CA ASP A 139 -7.23 -4.62 -3.15
C ASP A 139 -7.61 -4.86 -4.62
N VAL A 140 -8.91 -5.11 -4.84
CA VAL A 140 -9.47 -5.46 -6.15
C VAL A 140 -9.43 -4.25 -7.10
N PHE A 141 -9.78 -3.05 -6.63
CA PHE A 141 -9.80 -1.87 -7.49
C PHE A 141 -8.38 -1.43 -7.85
N ILE A 142 -7.52 -1.22 -6.86
CA ILE A 142 -6.18 -0.67 -7.02
C ILE A 142 -5.24 -1.67 -7.67
N THR A 143 -5.17 -2.90 -7.16
CA THR A 143 -4.15 -3.88 -7.60
C THR A 143 -4.67 -4.90 -8.61
N GLY A 144 -5.96 -4.79 -9.00
CA GLY A 144 -6.59 -5.57 -10.06
C GLY A 144 -7.17 -4.72 -11.19
N VAL A 145 -8.17 -3.88 -10.93
CA VAL A 145 -8.86 -3.09 -11.98
C VAL A 145 -7.95 -2.04 -12.60
N LEU A 146 -7.24 -1.23 -11.79
CA LEU A 146 -6.33 -0.21 -12.32
C LEU A 146 -5.08 -0.81 -12.96
N THR A 147 -4.60 -1.96 -12.49
CA THR A 147 -3.42 -2.65 -13.05
C THR A 147 -3.74 -3.27 -14.40
N ASP A 148 -4.88 -3.96 -14.54
CA ASP A 148 -5.40 -4.48 -15.81
C ASP A 148 -5.62 -3.33 -16.82
N ALA A 149 -6.37 -2.30 -16.43
CA ALA A 149 -6.67 -1.15 -17.28
C ALA A 149 -5.44 -0.31 -17.69
N SER A 150 -4.32 -0.39 -16.97
CA SER A 150 -3.06 0.31 -17.29
C SER A 150 -1.94 -0.62 -17.81
N ASN A 151 -2.25 -1.90 -18.06
CA ASN A 151 -1.31 -2.94 -18.52
C ASN A 151 -0.07 -3.08 -17.60
N VAL A 152 -0.29 -3.04 -16.28
CA VAL A 152 0.71 -3.21 -15.22
C VAL A 152 0.68 -4.64 -14.70
N THR A 153 1.81 -5.34 -14.73
CA THR A 153 1.87 -6.76 -14.36
C THR A 153 1.86 -6.95 -12.84
N VAL A 154 0.90 -7.75 -12.34
CA VAL A 154 0.84 -8.18 -10.94
C VAL A 154 1.76 -9.38 -10.70
N LYS A 155 2.83 -9.16 -9.94
CA LYS A 155 3.84 -10.18 -9.57
C LYS A 155 3.80 -10.50 -8.07
N ARG A 156 4.03 -11.77 -7.75
CA ARG A 156 4.36 -12.21 -6.39
C ARG A 156 5.88 -12.14 -6.20
N PHE A 157 6.37 -11.63 -5.08
CA PHE A 157 7.79 -11.81 -4.72
C PHE A 157 7.97 -13.09 -3.87
N GLY A 158 9.10 -13.78 -4.07
CA GLY A 158 9.44 -14.97 -3.30
C GLY A 158 9.90 -14.64 -1.87
N GLY A 159 9.74 -15.58 -0.94
CA GLY A 159 10.29 -15.48 0.42
C GLY A 159 9.35 -14.90 1.48
N VAL A 160 8.09 -14.62 1.16
CA VAL A 160 7.06 -14.38 2.20
C VAL A 160 6.88 -15.64 3.04
N ASN A 161 6.80 -15.50 4.36
CA ASN A 161 6.39 -16.57 5.26
C ASN A 161 5.10 -16.18 5.97
N GLU A 162 3.96 -16.42 5.30
CA GLU A 162 2.61 -16.06 5.79
C GLU A 162 2.18 -16.88 7.03
N LYS A 163 2.99 -17.85 7.48
CA LYS A 163 2.72 -18.68 8.66
C LYS A 163 3.12 -17.94 9.94
N ARG A 164 2.15 -17.67 10.83
CA ARG A 164 2.35 -17.17 12.21
C ARG A 164 3.47 -17.93 12.95
N LYS A 165 4.70 -17.39 13.00
CA LYS A 165 5.79 -17.91 13.84
C LYS A 165 5.71 -17.32 15.25
N LYS A 166 5.57 -18.18 16.28
CA LYS A 166 5.60 -17.79 17.72
C LYS A 166 6.96 -17.28 18.23
N ARG A 167 7.92 -16.98 17.36
CA ARG A 167 9.28 -16.50 17.68
C ARG A 167 9.77 -15.57 16.59
N ARG A 168 10.53 -14.53 16.96
CA ARG A 168 11.31 -13.72 16.02
C ARG A 168 12.23 -14.63 15.22
N ASP A 169 12.06 -14.60 13.91
CA ASP A 169 12.86 -15.33 12.93
C ASP A 169 13.56 -14.33 12.01
N ARG A 170 14.85 -14.56 11.72
CA ARG A 170 15.65 -13.69 10.85
C ARG A 170 15.46 -13.99 9.37
N GLU A 171 14.90 -15.15 9.00
CA GLU A 171 14.63 -15.52 7.60
C GLU A 171 13.34 -14.89 7.07
N THR A 172 12.32 -14.80 7.92
CA THR A 172 11.01 -14.24 7.57
C THR A 172 11.07 -12.78 7.13
N PHE A 173 10.29 -12.45 6.10
CA PHE A 173 10.27 -11.15 5.43
C PHE A 173 9.17 -10.21 5.98
N PHE A 174 8.03 -10.77 6.42
CA PHE A 174 6.88 -10.06 6.99
C PHE A 174 6.24 -10.86 8.13
N TYR A 175 5.60 -10.20 9.11
CA TYR A 175 4.86 -10.86 10.19
C TYR A 175 3.53 -10.16 10.48
N LEU A 176 2.49 -10.93 10.82
CA LEU A 176 1.15 -10.44 11.15
C LEU A 176 0.94 -10.39 12.67
N ASN A 177 0.71 -9.22 13.25
CA ASN A 177 0.42 -9.02 14.67
C ASN A 177 -0.93 -8.32 14.91
N LYS A 178 -2.00 -9.09 14.73
CA LYS A 178 -3.38 -8.62 14.65
C LYS A 178 -4.04 -8.42 16.02
N GLU A 179 -4.00 -7.19 16.55
CA GLU A 179 -4.82 -6.75 17.70
C GLU A 179 -5.55 -5.41 17.45
N ASP A 180 -4.95 -4.44 16.74
CA ASP A 180 -5.58 -3.15 16.36
C ASP A 180 -5.60 -2.91 14.83
N ILE A 181 -6.16 -1.78 14.37
CA ILE A 181 -6.34 -1.42 12.93
C ILE A 181 -6.04 0.08 12.67
N MET A 182 -5.04 0.34 11.82
CA MET A 182 -4.59 1.63 11.28
C MET A 182 -3.97 1.42 9.87
N TYR A 183 -3.46 2.47 9.19
CA TYR A 183 -2.94 2.35 7.81
C TYR A 183 -1.69 3.22 7.57
N TRP A 184 -0.67 2.65 6.90
CA TRP A 184 0.65 3.29 6.74
C TRP A 184 1.26 3.05 5.34
N PHE A 185 1.99 4.02 4.83
CA PHE A 185 2.80 3.89 3.62
C PHE A 185 4.22 4.42 3.81
N LEU A 186 5.13 3.92 2.97
CA LEU A 186 6.57 4.14 3.11
C LEU A 186 7.18 4.60 1.78
N ASN A 187 7.96 5.67 1.86
CA ASN A 187 8.78 6.23 0.79
C ASN A 187 10.24 5.82 0.97
N TYR A 188 10.90 5.27 -0.06
CA TYR A 188 12.33 4.91 0.01
C TYR A 188 13.21 5.80 -0.88
N ASN A 189 14.25 6.40 -0.29
CA ASN A 189 15.22 7.28 -0.92
C ASN A 189 16.64 6.68 -0.81
N GLN A 190 17.40 6.67 -1.91
CA GLN A 190 18.79 6.18 -1.89
C GLN A 190 19.80 7.25 -1.40
N ASN A 191 19.52 8.54 -1.59
CA ASN A 191 20.55 9.58 -1.50
C ASN A 191 20.52 10.39 -0.19
N VAL A 192 20.74 9.73 0.94
CA VAL A 192 21.16 10.38 2.19
C VAL A 192 22.26 9.51 2.81
N LEU A 193 23.50 9.90 2.48
CA LEU A 193 24.81 9.43 2.97
C LEU A 193 24.87 7.97 3.46
#